data_AF-A0A3N5TQJ4-F1
#
_entry.id   AF-A0A3N5TQJ4-F1
#
_cell.length_a   1.000
_cell.length_b   1.000
_cell.length_c   1.000
_cell.angle_alpha   90.00
_cell.angle_beta   90.00
_cell.angle_gamma   90.00
#
_symmetry.space_group_name_H-M   'P 1'
#
loop_
_entity.id
_entity.type
_entity.pdbx_description
1 polymer ?
#
loop_
_entity_poly.entity_id
_entity_poly.type
_entity_poly.pdbx_seq_one_letter_code
_entity_poly.pdbx_strand_id
1 'polypeptide(L)'
;RFLPDTDPVNKITIIPRGRAAGVTWFLPEERDFKYKDQLESQLAIAFGGRAAEEIVFNRISTGASNDIKQATELAQQMVRSWGMSDVLGPLSYAKNEEQIFLGREISQHRDYSEETARKIDEEINLLIKKSHDTAKRILKENLDVLHKLAELLLEKETVMGKELDELIISVKPGAVLSVNNAGDSE
;
A
#
# COMPACT_ATOMS: atom_id res chain seq x y z
N ARG A 1 9.28 4.53 3.50
CA ARG A 1 10.35 5.36 4.11
C ARG A 1 9.90 6.09 5.37
N PHE A 2 8.79 6.83 5.37
CA PHE A 2 8.26 7.46 6.61
C PHE A 2 7.17 6.64 7.31
N LEU A 3 6.75 5.53 6.70
CA LEU A 3 5.84 4.55 7.30
C LEU A 3 6.66 3.53 8.08
N PRO A 4 6.16 3.04 9.23
CA PRO A 4 6.80 1.97 9.98
C PRO A 4 6.67 0.64 9.24
N ASP A 5 7.64 -0.25 9.48
CA ASP A 5 7.60 -1.67 9.08
C ASP A 5 7.35 -1.93 7.58
N THR A 6 7.84 -1.04 6.72
CA THR A 6 7.77 -1.18 5.26
C THR A 6 9.03 -1.78 4.67
N ASP A 7 8.86 -2.63 3.67
CA ASP A 7 9.97 -3.15 2.88
C ASP A 7 10.82 -1.99 2.30
N PRO A 8 12.15 -2.11 2.28
CA PRO A 8 13.01 -1.02 1.84
C PRO A 8 12.88 -0.79 0.33
N VAL A 9 12.93 0.47 -0.08
CA VAL A 9 12.91 0.85 -1.49
C VAL A 9 14.24 0.44 -2.14
N ASN A 10 14.18 -0.36 -3.19
CA ASN A 10 15.33 -0.73 -4.00
C ASN A 10 15.62 0.34 -5.06
N LYS A 11 14.60 0.75 -5.82
CA LYS A 11 14.69 1.79 -6.84
C LYS A 11 13.32 2.38 -7.20
N ILE A 12 13.32 3.61 -7.68
CA ILE A 12 12.16 4.33 -8.20
C ILE A 12 12.48 4.74 -9.65
N THR A 13 11.55 4.54 -10.58
CA THR A 13 11.75 4.94 -11.98
C THR A 13 10.48 5.53 -12.59
N ILE A 14 10.65 6.55 -13.42
CA ILE A 14 9.60 7.13 -14.28
C ILE A 14 9.63 6.57 -15.71
N ILE A 15 10.49 5.58 -15.97
CA ILE A 15 10.52 4.90 -17.27
C ILE A 15 9.28 4.01 -17.36
N PRO A 16 8.41 4.20 -18.37
CA PRO A 16 7.16 3.46 -18.46
C PRO A 16 7.40 1.96 -18.64
N ARG A 17 6.64 1.14 -17.92
CA ARG A 17 6.68 -0.32 -18.00
C ARG A 17 5.27 -0.87 -18.03
N GLY A 18 4.89 -1.46 -19.17
CA GLY A 18 3.54 -1.98 -19.38
C GLY A 18 2.50 -0.87 -19.30
N ARG A 19 1.55 -0.98 -18.36
CA ARG A 19 0.48 0.01 -18.13
C ARG A 19 0.83 1.08 -17.11
N ALA A 20 1.99 0.99 -16.45
CA ALA A 20 2.42 1.94 -15.44
C ALA A 20 3.32 3.02 -16.05
N ALA A 21 3.04 4.29 -15.71
CA ALA A 21 3.85 5.45 -16.12
C ALA A 21 5.17 5.58 -15.33
N GLY A 22 5.33 4.79 -14.27
CA GLY A 22 6.51 4.68 -13.43
C GLY A 22 6.29 3.58 -12.39
N VAL A 23 7.37 3.05 -11.79
CA VAL A 23 7.30 1.94 -10.83
C VAL A 23 8.29 2.16 -9.69
N THR A 24 7.83 1.87 -8.46
CA THR A 24 8.70 1.72 -7.29
C THR A 24 8.93 0.23 -7.02
N TRP A 25 10.19 -0.16 -6.92
CA TRP A 25 10.60 -1.52 -6.59
C TRP A 25 11.00 -1.57 -5.13
N PHE A 26 10.39 -2.49 -4.39
CA PHE A 26 10.77 -2.82 -3.03
C PHE A 26 11.70 -4.04 -3.05
N LEU A 27 12.60 -4.13 -2.07
CA LEU A 27 13.34 -5.36 -1.82
C LEU A 27 12.48 -6.22 -0.88
N PRO A 28 11.86 -7.30 -1.38
CA PRO A 28 10.98 -8.11 -0.55
C PRO A 28 11.80 -8.80 0.56
N GLU A 29 11.28 -8.77 1.78
CA GLU A 29 11.77 -9.65 2.84
C GLU A 29 11.22 -11.06 2.65
N GLU A 30 12.08 -12.08 2.81
CA GLU A 30 11.65 -13.48 2.96
C GLU A 30 10.97 -13.65 4.32
N ARG A 31 9.70 -13.24 4.42
CA ARG A 31 8.84 -13.59 5.55
C ARG A 31 7.54 -14.19 5.02
N ASP A 32 7.23 -15.39 5.50
CA ASP A 32 6.02 -16.12 5.13
C ASP A 32 4.73 -15.47 5.67
N PHE A 33 4.85 -14.56 6.65
CA PHE A 33 3.71 -13.93 7.32
C PHE A 33 3.93 -12.42 7.50
N LYS A 34 2.83 -11.65 7.44
CA LYS A 34 2.80 -10.18 7.65
C LYS A 34 1.85 -9.84 8.80
N TYR A 35 2.22 -8.83 9.58
CA TYR A 35 1.40 -8.29 10.68
C TYR A 35 0.37 -7.25 10.19
N LYS A 36 -0.68 -6.99 10.98
CA LYS A 36 -1.77 -6.05 10.60
C LYS A 36 -1.23 -4.64 10.30
N ASP A 37 -0.33 -4.14 11.12
CA ASP A 37 0.34 -2.84 10.95
C ASP A 37 1.16 -2.76 9.65
N GLN A 38 1.91 -3.81 9.30
CA GLN A 38 2.64 -3.90 8.04
C GLN A 38 1.71 -3.81 6.83
N LEU A 39 0.57 -4.50 6.90
CA LEU A 39 -0.44 -4.49 5.84
C LEU A 39 -1.14 -3.12 5.74
N GLU A 40 -1.43 -2.47 6.86
CA GLU A 40 -1.92 -1.08 6.88
C GLU A 40 -0.91 -0.12 6.24
N SER A 41 0.38 -0.29 6.53
CA SER A 41 1.46 0.46 5.87
C SER A 41 1.51 0.18 4.35
N GLN A 42 1.33 -1.06 3.91
CA GLN A 42 1.25 -1.40 2.49
C GLN A 42 0.05 -0.76 1.79
N LEU A 43 -1.13 -0.75 2.43
CA LEU A 43 -2.29 -0.03 1.93
C LEU A 43 -1.99 1.46 1.78
N ALA A 44 -1.34 2.09 2.77
CA ALA A 44 -0.97 3.50 2.70
C ALA A 44 0.03 3.78 1.55
N ILE A 45 0.99 2.88 1.29
CA ILE A 45 1.90 2.99 0.14
C ILE A 45 1.13 3.00 -1.18
N ALA A 46 0.17 2.09 -1.36
CA ALA A 46 -0.62 2.00 -2.59
C ALA A 46 -1.40 3.29 -2.89
N PHE A 47 -1.83 4.01 -1.85
CA PHE A 47 -2.50 5.31 -2.01
C PHE A 47 -1.56 6.50 -2.21
N GLY A 48 -0.24 6.31 -2.11
CA GLY A 48 0.75 7.39 -2.21
C GLY A 48 0.69 8.17 -3.53
N GLY A 49 0.59 7.48 -4.66
CA GLY A 49 0.50 8.12 -5.98
C GLY A 49 -0.76 8.98 -6.12
N ARG A 50 -1.91 8.42 -5.77
CA ARG A 50 -3.20 9.13 -5.78
C ARG A 50 -3.20 10.33 -4.84
N ALA A 51 -2.68 10.17 -3.63
CA ALA A 51 -2.61 11.24 -2.64
C ALA A 51 -1.68 12.37 -3.11
N ALA A 52 -0.56 12.05 -3.75
CA ALA A 52 0.36 13.03 -4.31
C ALA A 52 -0.31 13.87 -5.41
N GLU A 53 -1.08 13.23 -6.31
CA GLU A 53 -1.84 13.95 -7.33
C GLU A 53 -2.85 14.93 -6.73
N GLU A 54 -3.60 14.48 -5.72
CA GLU A 54 -4.59 15.31 -5.04
C GLU A 54 -3.94 16.52 -4.35
N ILE A 55 -2.79 16.33 -3.71
CA ILE A 55 -2.08 17.39 -2.98
C ILE A 55 -1.44 18.40 -3.94
N VAL A 56 -0.73 17.93 -4.96
CA VAL A 56 0.11 18.78 -5.83
C VAL A 56 -0.70 19.40 -6.98
N PHE A 57 -1.60 18.61 -7.60
CA PHE A 57 -2.34 19.05 -8.78
C PHE A 57 -3.79 19.41 -8.49
N ASN A 58 -4.28 19.15 -7.28
CA ASN A 58 -5.69 19.32 -6.89
C ASN A 58 -6.66 18.65 -7.89
N ARG A 59 -6.20 17.54 -8.48
CA ARG A 59 -6.88 16.74 -9.51
C ARG A 59 -6.46 15.30 -9.36
N ILE A 60 -7.24 14.42 -9.95
CA ILE A 60 -7.08 12.99 -9.84
C ILE A 60 -6.97 12.36 -11.22
N SER A 61 -6.07 11.39 -11.40
CA SER A 61 -5.90 10.68 -12.67
C SER A 61 -6.41 9.24 -12.59
N THR A 62 -6.39 8.56 -13.75
CA THR A 62 -6.64 7.12 -13.88
C THR A 62 -5.40 6.26 -13.62
N GLY A 63 -4.23 6.88 -13.41
CA GLY A 63 -2.94 6.21 -13.25
C GLY A 63 -2.86 5.32 -12.00
N ALA A 64 -3.56 5.69 -10.93
CA ALA A 64 -3.60 4.93 -9.68
C ALA A 64 -4.60 3.75 -9.68
N SER A 65 -5.23 3.43 -10.82
CA SER A 65 -6.27 2.39 -10.89
C SER A 65 -5.78 1.01 -10.46
N ASN A 66 -4.56 0.63 -10.83
CA ASN A 66 -3.96 -0.65 -10.46
C ASN A 66 -3.62 -0.73 -8.97
N ASP A 67 -3.18 0.38 -8.37
CA ASP A 67 -2.86 0.45 -6.94
C ASP A 67 -4.14 0.39 -6.09
N ILE A 68 -5.19 1.09 -6.51
CA ILE A 68 -6.51 1.05 -5.86
C ILE A 68 -7.07 -0.38 -5.89
N LYS A 69 -6.94 -1.07 -7.03
CA LYS A 69 -7.40 -2.46 -7.17
C LYS A 69 -6.67 -3.37 -6.18
N GLN A 70 -5.34 -3.35 -6.18
CA GLN A 70 -4.53 -4.16 -5.27
C GLN A 70 -4.80 -3.83 -3.80
N ALA A 71 -4.93 -2.54 -3.45
CA ALA A 71 -5.26 -2.12 -2.10
C ALA A 71 -6.65 -2.63 -1.67
N THR A 72 -7.63 -2.60 -2.57
CA THR A 72 -8.98 -3.11 -2.29
C THR A 72 -8.96 -4.63 -2.07
N GLU A 73 -8.24 -5.37 -2.91
CA GLU A 73 -8.07 -6.82 -2.76
C GLU A 73 -7.38 -7.17 -1.43
N LEU A 74 -6.33 -6.43 -1.07
CA LEU A 74 -5.62 -6.62 0.19
C LEU A 74 -6.51 -6.32 1.41
N ALA A 75 -7.24 -5.21 1.39
CA ALA A 75 -8.19 -4.86 2.46
C ALA A 75 -9.30 -5.91 2.59
N GLN A 76 -9.79 -6.46 1.48
CA GLN A 76 -10.73 -7.57 1.49
C GLN A 76 -10.12 -8.82 2.14
N GLN A 77 -8.87 -9.18 1.86
CA GLN A 77 -8.20 -10.31 2.50
C GLN A 77 -8.00 -10.09 4.00
N MET A 78 -7.57 -8.89 4.40
CA MET A 78 -7.43 -8.51 5.82
C MET A 78 -8.73 -8.74 6.59
N VAL A 79 -9.86 -8.26 6.06
CA VAL A 79 -11.15 -8.34 6.74
C VAL A 79 -11.78 -9.73 6.62
N ARG A 80 -11.81 -10.30 5.41
CA ARG A 80 -12.56 -11.52 5.12
C ARG A 80 -11.78 -12.79 5.41
N SER A 81 -10.47 -12.81 5.19
CA SER A 81 -9.68 -14.05 5.28
C SER A 81 -8.86 -14.12 6.57
N TRP A 82 -8.28 -13.01 6.99
CA TRP A 82 -7.36 -12.96 8.13
C TRP A 82 -8.00 -12.47 9.43
N GLY A 83 -9.28 -12.11 9.41
CA GLY A 83 -10.01 -11.70 10.62
C GLY A 83 -9.42 -10.46 11.29
N MET A 84 -8.84 -9.53 10.52
CA MET A 84 -8.13 -8.35 11.04
C MET A 84 -9.07 -7.16 11.35
N SER A 85 -10.38 -7.40 11.43
CA SER A 85 -11.37 -6.41 11.85
C SER A 85 -11.69 -6.55 13.34
N ASP A 86 -11.60 -5.45 14.07
CA ASP A 86 -11.92 -5.43 15.51
C ASP A 86 -13.44 -5.53 15.74
N VAL A 87 -14.25 -5.14 14.74
CA VAL A 87 -15.72 -5.19 14.77
C VAL A 87 -16.25 -6.60 14.49
N LEU A 88 -15.69 -7.28 13.49
CA LEU A 88 -16.10 -8.63 13.10
C LEU A 88 -15.38 -9.73 13.91
N GLY A 89 -14.24 -9.40 14.49
CA GLY A 89 -13.41 -10.33 15.26
C GLY A 89 -12.58 -11.27 14.38
N PRO A 90 -11.87 -12.23 15.00
CA PRO A 90 -10.93 -13.13 14.34
C PRO A 90 -11.64 -14.28 13.63
N LEU A 91 -12.55 -13.96 12.70
CA LEU A 91 -13.31 -14.92 11.90
C LEU A 91 -12.92 -14.84 10.43
N SER A 92 -12.86 -15.99 9.77
CA SER A 92 -12.73 -16.06 8.31
C SER A 92 -14.12 -16.19 7.67
N TYR A 93 -14.42 -15.24 6.80
CA TYR A 93 -15.56 -15.20 5.88
C TYR A 93 -15.17 -15.61 4.46
N ALA A 94 -13.89 -15.93 4.22
CA ALA A 94 -13.41 -16.46 2.96
C ALA A 94 -13.76 -17.95 2.88
N LYS A 95 -14.52 -18.34 1.85
CA LYS A 95 -14.62 -19.75 1.49
C LYS A 95 -13.34 -20.12 0.76
N ASN A 96 -12.71 -21.23 1.17
CA ASN A 96 -11.69 -21.85 0.35
C ASN A 96 -12.29 -22.10 -1.03
N GLU A 97 -11.70 -21.49 -2.06
CA GLU A 97 -11.86 -21.95 -3.45
C GLU A 97 -11.15 -23.30 -3.59
N GLU A 98 -11.60 -24.31 -2.83
CA GLU A 98 -11.15 -25.68 -2.98
C GLU A 98 -11.63 -26.18 -4.34
N GLN A 99 -10.76 -25.99 -5.34
CA GLN A 99 -10.79 -26.55 -6.69
C GLN A 99 -12.18 -26.85 -7.28
N ILE A 100 -12.83 -25.82 -7.81
CA ILE A 100 -14.00 -25.98 -8.67
C ILE A 100 -13.52 -26.37 -10.08
N PHE A 101 -13.10 -27.63 -10.24
CA PHE A 101 -13.00 -28.27 -11.55
C PHE A 101 -14.38 -28.78 -11.96
N LEU A 102 -15.12 -27.99 -12.76
CA LEU A 102 -16.10 -28.35 -13.81
C LEU A 102 -17.18 -27.27 -13.96
N GLY A 103 -17.00 -26.38 -14.95
CA GLY A 103 -18.06 -25.99 -15.88
C GLY A 103 -19.43 -25.53 -15.36
N ARG A 104 -19.53 -24.88 -14.19
CA ARG A 104 -20.73 -24.15 -13.78
C ARG A 104 -20.37 -22.79 -13.20
N GLU A 105 -21.09 -21.77 -13.66
CA GLU A 105 -21.15 -20.45 -13.01
C GLU A 105 -21.65 -20.66 -11.57
N ILE A 106 -20.74 -20.65 -10.60
CA ILE A 106 -21.11 -20.72 -9.19
C ILE A 106 -21.33 -19.30 -8.70
N SER A 107 -22.60 -18.95 -8.53
CA SER A 107 -23.00 -17.83 -7.69
C SER A 107 -22.33 -18.01 -6.32
N GLN A 108 -21.41 -17.12 -5.95
CA GLN A 108 -20.76 -17.11 -4.64
C GLN A 108 -21.84 -17.00 -3.54
N HIS A 109 -22.27 -18.12 -2.99
CA HIS A 109 -23.17 -18.13 -1.84
C HIS A 109 -22.40 -17.57 -0.63
N ARG A 110 -22.80 -16.38 -0.18
CA ARG A 110 -22.36 -15.78 1.08
C ARG A 110 -22.97 -16.59 2.23
N ASP A 111 -22.15 -17.18 3.10
CA ASP A 111 -22.63 -17.92 4.28
C ASP A 111 -22.85 -17.00 5.49
N TYR A 112 -23.04 -15.71 5.25
CA TYR A 112 -23.27 -14.70 6.28
C TYR A 112 -24.45 -13.81 5.90
N SER A 113 -25.10 -13.24 6.90
CA SER A 113 -26.27 -12.37 6.70
C SER A 113 -25.91 -11.11 5.93
N GLU A 114 -26.91 -10.47 5.31
CA GLU A 114 -26.76 -9.14 4.69
C GLU A 114 -26.24 -8.08 5.69
N GLU A 115 -26.60 -8.21 6.98
CA GLU A 115 -26.07 -7.33 8.02
C GLU A 115 -24.54 -7.49 8.18
N THR A 116 -24.06 -8.73 8.19
CA THR A 116 -22.62 -9.02 8.22
C THR A 116 -21.93 -8.57 6.94
N ALA A 117 -22.57 -8.76 5.78
CA ALA A 117 -22.04 -8.27 4.50
C ALA A 117 -21.82 -6.74 4.53
N ARG A 118 -22.81 -6.00 5.04
CA ARG A 118 -22.70 -4.54 5.19
C ARG A 118 -21.58 -4.15 6.14
N LYS A 119 -21.42 -4.85 7.27
CA LYS A 119 -20.32 -4.63 8.21
C LYS A 119 -18.95 -4.87 7.57
N ILE A 120 -18.81 -5.93 6.76
CA ILE A 120 -17.58 -6.20 6.00
C ILE A 120 -17.25 -5.04 5.06
N ASP A 121 -18.24 -4.58 4.27
CA ASP A 121 -18.04 -3.47 3.33
C ASP A 121 -17.68 -2.16 4.06
N GLU A 122 -18.32 -1.89 5.20
CA GLU A 122 -18.01 -0.74 6.05
C GLU A 122 -16.56 -0.78 6.57
N GLU A 123 -16.11 -1.94 7.05
CA GLU A 123 -14.74 -2.14 7.56
C GLU A 123 -13.68 -2.00 6.46
N ILE A 124 -13.93 -2.56 5.27
CA ILE A 124 -13.03 -2.41 4.11
C ILE A 124 -12.92 -0.93 3.74
N ASN A 125 -14.05 -0.22 3.65
CA ASN A 125 -14.06 1.20 3.32
C ASN A 125 -13.31 2.03 4.38
N LEU A 126 -13.45 1.68 5.66
CA LEU A 126 -12.72 2.34 6.75
C LEU A 126 -11.20 2.15 6.61
N LEU A 127 -10.74 0.93 6.33
CA LEU A 127 -9.31 0.63 6.10
C LEU A 127 -8.75 1.43 4.93
N ILE A 128 -9.46 1.45 3.80
CA ILE A 128 -9.06 2.18 2.60
C ILE A 128 -8.99 3.68 2.88
N LYS A 129 -10.02 4.24 3.53
CA LYS A 129 -10.06 5.66 3.88
C LYS A 129 -8.91 6.04 4.83
N LYS A 130 -8.71 5.27 5.90
CA LYS A 130 -7.60 5.46 6.86
C LYS A 130 -6.23 5.42 6.16
N SER A 131 -6.06 4.49 5.23
CA SER A 131 -4.81 4.34 4.46
C SER A 131 -4.55 5.53 3.54
N HIS A 132 -5.58 5.98 2.82
CA HIS A 132 -5.51 7.17 1.98
C HIS A 132 -5.23 8.45 2.80
N ASP A 133 -5.92 8.63 3.93
CA ASP A 133 -5.70 9.76 4.82
C ASP A 133 -4.29 9.75 5.43
N THR A 134 -3.77 8.56 5.76
CA THR A 134 -2.38 8.38 6.23
C THR A 134 -1.38 8.77 5.16
N ALA A 135 -1.56 8.31 3.91
CA ALA A 135 -0.73 8.68 2.78
C ALA A 135 -0.73 10.20 2.57
N LYS A 136 -1.90 10.83 2.58
CA LYS A 136 -2.05 12.28 2.47
C LYS A 136 -1.33 13.04 3.58
N ARG A 137 -1.48 12.60 4.83
CA ARG A 137 -0.83 13.23 5.97
C ARG A 137 0.70 13.18 5.82
N ILE A 138 1.25 12.01 5.55
CA ILE A 138 2.70 11.82 5.39
C ILE A 138 3.25 12.66 4.24
N LEU A 139 2.57 12.68 3.08
CA LEU A 139 3.01 13.50 1.95
C LEU A 139 2.95 15.00 2.25
N LYS A 140 1.93 15.47 2.97
CA LYS A 140 1.83 16.88 3.39
C LYS A 140 2.94 17.28 4.37
N GLU A 141 3.30 16.41 5.29
CA GLU A 141 4.38 16.63 6.27
C GLU A 141 5.80 16.60 5.64
N ASN A 142 5.92 16.11 4.40
CA ASN A 142 7.20 15.90 3.69
C ASN A 142 7.11 16.38 2.22
N LEU A 143 6.40 17.49 2.00
CA LEU A 143 6.08 18.02 0.66
C LEU A 143 7.33 18.52 -0.07
N ASP A 144 8.29 19.06 0.68
CA ASP A 144 9.64 19.41 0.27
C ASP A 144 10.41 18.21 -0.32
N VAL A 145 10.39 17.08 0.38
CA VAL A 145 11.01 15.82 -0.07
C VAL A 145 10.34 15.34 -1.36
N LEU A 146 9.00 15.41 -1.44
CA LEU A 146 8.24 15.01 -2.62
C LEU A 146 8.67 15.81 -3.86
N HIS A 147 8.76 17.14 -3.75
CA HIS A 147 9.20 18.01 -4.85
C HIS A 147 10.64 17.73 -5.26
N LYS A 148 11.55 17.59 -4.29
CA LYS A 148 12.97 17.30 -4.56
C LYS A 148 13.17 15.95 -5.24
N LEU A 149 12.41 14.93 -4.83
CA LEU A 149 12.43 13.63 -5.48
C LEU A 149 11.91 13.70 -6.92
N ALA A 150 10.85 14.47 -7.16
CA ALA A 150 10.30 14.66 -8.51
C ALA A 150 11.31 15.36 -9.44
N GLU A 151 11.99 16.41 -8.97
CA GLU A 151 13.09 17.08 -9.70
C GLU A 151 14.19 16.06 -10.06
N LEU A 152 14.66 15.29 -9.09
CA LEU A 152 15.71 14.29 -9.30
C LEU A 152 15.29 13.19 -10.29
N LEU A 153 14.03 12.75 -10.25
CA LEU A 153 13.49 11.76 -11.20
C LEU A 153 13.40 12.32 -12.61
N LEU A 154 13.13 13.62 -12.79
CA LEU A 154 13.14 14.25 -14.11
C LEU A 154 14.57 14.36 -14.68
N GLU A 155 15.58 14.50 -13.82
CA GLU A 155 16.99 14.56 -14.25
C GLU A 155 17.58 13.18 -14.57
N LYS A 156 17.30 12.17 -13.74
CA LYS A 156 17.94 10.85 -13.82
C LYS A 156 17.07 9.73 -14.37
N GLU A 157 15.76 9.94 -14.47
CA GLU A 157 14.70 8.96 -14.80
C GLU A 157 14.57 7.78 -13.80
N THR A 158 15.63 7.45 -13.07
CA THR A 158 15.71 6.40 -12.07
C THR A 158 16.52 6.88 -10.87
N VAL A 159 16.01 6.62 -9.67
CA VAL A 159 16.64 6.94 -8.39
C VAL A 159 16.76 5.65 -7.58
N MET A 160 17.97 5.33 -7.13
CA MET A 160 18.21 4.17 -6.29
C MET A 160 17.79 4.42 -4.84
N GLY A 161 17.48 3.36 -4.09
CA GLY A 161 17.06 3.45 -2.69
C GLY A 161 18.01 4.22 -1.79
N LYS A 162 19.33 4.10 -2.02
CA LYS A 162 20.36 4.87 -1.31
C LYS A 162 20.33 6.36 -1.64
N GLU A 163 20.16 6.71 -2.91
CA GLU A 163 20.05 8.10 -3.36
C GLU A 163 18.79 8.77 -2.78
N LEU A 164 17.69 8.01 -2.66
CA LEU A 164 16.50 8.48 -1.97
C LEU A 164 16.78 8.79 -0.49
N ASP A 165 17.53 7.92 0.20
CA ASP A 165 17.85 8.10 1.61
C ASP A 165 18.74 9.34 1.82
N GLU A 166 19.76 9.52 0.97
CA GLU A 166 20.60 10.71 0.94
C GLU A 166 19.79 11.99 0.68
N LEU A 167 18.86 11.94 -0.28
CA LEU A 167 17.97 13.06 -0.58
C LEU A 167 17.11 13.43 0.63
N ILE A 168 16.49 12.45 1.28
CA ILE A 168 15.65 12.71 2.47
C ILE A 168 16.47 13.33 3.60
N ILE A 169 17.66 12.79 3.89
CA ILE A 169 18.54 13.32 4.94
C ILE A 169 18.99 14.75 4.62
N SER A 170 19.23 15.05 3.34
CA SER A 170 19.65 16.38 2.91
C SER A 170 18.55 17.44 3.08
N VAL A 171 17.29 17.05 2.85
CA VAL A 171 16.12 17.94 2.95
C VAL A 171 15.65 18.05 4.40
N LYS A 172 15.69 16.95 5.15
CA LYS A 172 15.16 16.86 6.51
C LYS A 172 16.19 16.23 7.46
N PRO A 173 17.16 17.03 7.94
CA PRO A 173 18.18 16.56 8.87
C PRO A 173 17.53 16.00 10.14
N GLY A 174 17.82 14.73 10.47
CA GLY A 174 17.22 14.03 11.62
C GLY A 174 15.93 13.28 11.32
N ALA A 175 15.52 13.15 10.06
CA ALA A 175 14.44 12.25 9.67
C ALA A 175 14.76 10.80 10.08
N VAL A 176 13.86 10.19 10.85
CA VAL A 176 13.91 8.75 11.14
C VAL A 176 13.34 8.03 9.93
N LEU A 177 14.24 7.44 9.14
CA LEU A 177 13.86 6.56 8.04
C LEU A 177 13.49 5.19 8.61
N SER A 178 12.49 4.56 8.01
CA SER A 178 12.22 3.13 8.20
C SER A 178 13.44 2.33 7.72
N VAL A 179 14.36 2.03 8.65
CA VAL A 179 15.46 1.10 8.45
C VAL A 179 15.05 -0.19 9.14
N ASN A 180 14.68 -1.20 8.36
CA ASN A 180 14.58 -2.53 8.92
C ASN A 180 16.01 -3.05 9.08
N ASN A 181 16.46 -3.17 10.33
CA ASN A 181 17.64 -3.96 10.68
C ASN A 181 17.32 -5.43 10.37
N ALA A 182 17.49 -5.83 9.11
CA ALA A 182 17.69 -7.23 8.78
C ALA A 182 19.07 -7.64 9.33
N GLY A 183 19.15 -7.90 10.64
CA GLY A 183 20.42 -8.22 11.29
C GLY A 183 20.40 -8.55 12.79
N ASP A 184 19.46 -8.02 13.59
CA ASP A 184 19.50 -8.23 15.05
C ASP A 184 18.16 -8.76 15.59
N SER A 185 18.03 -10.08 15.61
CA SER A 185 17.35 -10.81 16.69
C SER A 185 17.59 -12.31 16.48
N GLU A 186 18.35 -12.88 17.43
CA GLU A 186 18.66 -14.31 17.64
C GLU A 186 17.45 -15.25 17.62
#